data_AF-A0A1V6IW18-F1
#
_entry.id   AF-A0A1V6IW18-F1
#
_cell.length_a   1.000
_cell.length_b   1.000
_cell.length_c   1.000
_cell.angle_alpha   90.00
_cell.angle_beta   90.00
_cell.angle_gamma   90.00
#
_symmetry.space_group_name_H-M   'P 1'
#
loop_
_entity.id
_entity.type
_entity.pdbx_description
1 polymer ?
#
loop_
_entity_poly.entity_id
_entity_poly.type
_entity_poly.pdbx_seq_one_letter_code
_entity_poly.pdbx_strand_id
1 'polypeptide(L)'
;MWNLLKIFHKKNDHLAGNRFPLVVVGQIIEIKKHPEADKLTIVKVDIGDKQLDIVCGANNIEVGQFVPVALEGAHLPSGVVISSKEIRGQISKGMLCSAQELGLGEDHEGIMILDKSIVKQPGQSLDSYLNNK
;
A
#
# COMPACT_ATOMS: atom_id res chain seq x y z
N MET A 1 -34.54 6.27 18.36
CA MET A 1 -34.04 5.98 17.01
C MET A 1 -33.01 7.04 16.60
N TRP A 2 -31.96 7.21 17.40
CA TRP A 2 -31.04 8.36 17.30
C TRP A 2 -29.59 7.94 17.63
N ASN A 3 -29.15 6.80 17.07
CA ASN A 3 -27.80 6.28 17.32
C ASN A 3 -27.09 5.66 16.09
N LEU A 4 -27.59 5.90 14.87
CA LEU A 4 -26.94 5.38 13.65
C LEU A 4 -26.08 6.41 12.88
N LEU A 5 -26.35 7.72 12.99
CA LEU A 5 -25.62 8.70 12.18
C LEU A 5 -24.19 9.00 12.68
N LYS A 6 -23.86 8.75 13.96
CA LYS A 6 -22.50 8.96 14.48
C LYS A 6 -21.51 7.86 14.07
N ILE A 7 -22.00 6.73 13.58
CA ILE A 7 -21.14 5.58 13.21
C ILE A 7 -20.63 5.73 11.77
N PHE A 8 -21.37 6.40 10.89
CA PHE A 8 -20.96 6.60 9.49
C PHE A 8 -19.98 7.76 9.27
N HIS A 9 -19.90 8.72 10.19
CA HIS A 9 -19.02 9.88 10.03
C HIS A 9 -17.57 9.65 10.44
N LYS A 10 -17.23 8.56 11.17
CA LYS A 10 -15.89 8.39 11.73
C LYS A 10 -14.84 7.81 10.76
N LYS A 11 -15.21 7.44 9.52
CA LYS A 11 -14.28 6.80 8.58
C LYS A 11 -13.67 7.70 7.50
N ASN A 12 -14.14 8.95 7.34
CA ASN A 12 -13.74 9.81 6.22
C ASN A 12 -13.12 11.16 6.59
N ASP A 13 -13.04 11.53 7.88
CA ASP A 13 -12.50 12.84 8.30
C ASP A 13 -10.97 12.95 8.21
N HIS A 14 -10.25 11.91 7.77
CA HIS A 14 -8.78 11.91 7.65
C HIS A 14 -8.27 12.26 6.25
N LEU A 15 -9.16 12.43 5.26
CA LEU A 15 -8.77 12.57 3.85
C LEU A 15 -8.57 14.02 3.40
N ALA A 16 -9.12 15.00 4.13
CA ALA A 16 -8.93 16.41 3.81
C ALA A 16 -7.50 16.87 4.19
N GLY A 17 -6.59 16.88 3.22
CA GLY A 17 -5.22 17.41 3.38
C GLY A 17 -4.08 16.41 3.23
N ASN A 18 -4.36 15.12 2.99
CA ASN A 18 -3.31 14.13 2.72
C ASN A 18 -2.78 14.27 1.29
N ARG A 19 -1.45 14.29 1.12
CA ARG A 19 -0.81 14.26 -0.22
C ARG A 19 -1.01 12.91 -0.89
N PHE A 20 -1.22 11.85 -0.10
CA PHE A 20 -1.40 10.48 -0.58
C PHE A 20 -2.67 9.84 0.01
N PRO A 21 -3.88 10.26 -0.42
CA PRO A 21 -5.12 9.63 0.02
C PRO A 21 -5.11 8.14 -0.30
N LEU A 22 -5.51 7.32 0.67
CA LEU A 22 -5.58 5.84 0.56
C LEU A 22 -4.22 5.16 0.29
N VAL A 23 -3.10 5.83 0.56
CA VAL A 23 -1.78 5.20 0.62
C VAL A 23 -1.35 5.07 2.08
N VAL A 24 -1.06 3.84 2.49
CA VAL A 24 -0.71 3.50 3.87
C VAL A 24 0.65 2.81 3.93
N VAL A 25 1.23 2.74 5.12
CA VAL A 25 2.40 1.90 5.38
C VAL A 25 1.95 0.47 5.63
N GLY A 26 2.44 -0.48 4.85
CA GLY A 26 2.22 -1.91 5.05
C GLY A 26 3.52 -2.64 5.40
N GLN A 27 3.42 -3.77 6.10
CA GLN A 27 4.53 -4.67 6.38
C GLN A 27 4.40 -5.94 5.55
N ILE A 28 5.45 -6.31 4.81
CA ILE A 28 5.47 -7.57 4.08
C ILE A 28 5.60 -8.72 5.09
N ILE A 29 4.64 -9.64 5.10
CA ILE A 29 4.62 -10.78 6.02
C ILE A 29 4.83 -12.12 5.32
N GLU A 30 4.60 -12.19 3.99
CA GLU A 30 4.81 -13.40 3.21
C GLU A 30 5.11 -13.03 1.75
N ILE A 31 6.00 -13.78 1.09
CA ILE A 31 6.26 -13.70 -0.34
C ILE A 31 6.19 -15.12 -0.91
N LYS A 32 5.38 -15.33 -1.95
CA LYS A 32 5.28 -16.58 -2.71
C LYS A 32 5.50 -16.32 -4.18
N LYS A 33 6.08 -17.28 -4.89
CA LYS A 33 6.17 -17.21 -6.36
C LYS A 33 4.77 -17.29 -6.96
N HIS A 34 4.50 -16.49 -8.00
CA HIS A 34 3.24 -16.60 -8.72
C HIS A 34 3.20 -17.94 -9.51
N PRO A 35 2.11 -18.74 -9.41
CA PRO A 35 2.05 -20.07 -10.00
C PRO A 35 2.14 -20.07 -11.53
N GLU A 36 1.62 -19.01 -12.17
CA GLU A 36 1.53 -18.90 -13.63
C GLU A 36 2.40 -17.76 -14.24
N ALA A 37 3.34 -17.19 -13.47
CA ALA A 37 4.18 -16.09 -13.97
C ALA A 37 5.53 -16.02 -13.27
N ASP A 38 6.61 -16.35 -14.00
CA ASP A 38 7.96 -16.43 -13.42
C ASP A 38 8.52 -15.12 -12.88
N LYS A 39 8.07 -13.99 -13.44
CA LYS A 39 8.52 -12.64 -13.04
C LYS A 39 7.63 -12.00 -11.98
N LEU A 40 6.61 -12.69 -11.49
CA LEU A 40 5.67 -12.15 -10.52
C LEU A 40 5.72 -12.94 -9.22
N THR A 41 5.42 -12.25 -8.14
CA THR A 41 5.24 -12.80 -6.80
C THR A 41 3.86 -12.42 -6.27
N ILE A 42 3.36 -13.22 -5.35
CA ILE A 42 2.20 -12.91 -4.53
C ILE A 42 2.76 -12.50 -3.17
N VAL A 43 2.54 -11.24 -2.81
CA VAL A 43 3.02 -10.63 -1.58
C VAL A 43 1.85 -10.45 -0.63
N LYS A 44 1.94 -11.06 0.55
CA LYS A 44 0.98 -10.81 1.63
C LYS A 44 1.51 -9.66 2.48
N VAL A 45 0.69 -8.62 2.63
CA VAL A 45 1.05 -7.40 3.36
C VAL A 45 0.04 -7.14 4.47
N ASP A 46 0.54 -6.93 5.68
CA ASP A 46 -0.23 -6.45 6.82
C ASP A 46 -0.34 -4.93 6.76
N ILE A 47 -1.57 -4.41 6.80
CA ILE A 47 -1.87 -2.97 6.86
C ILE A 47 -2.58 -2.59 8.17
N GLY A 48 -2.43 -3.41 9.22
CA GLY A 48 -2.90 -3.13 10.57
C GLY A 48 -4.29 -3.72 10.86
N ASP A 49 -5.31 -3.32 10.10
CA ASP A 49 -6.68 -3.81 10.30
C ASP A 49 -7.01 -5.09 9.50
N LYS A 50 -6.27 -5.32 8.42
CA LYS A 50 -6.39 -6.49 7.55
C LYS A 50 -5.09 -6.79 6.83
N GLN A 51 -5.06 -7.96 6.19
CA GLN A 51 -3.98 -8.38 5.31
C GLN A 51 -4.47 -8.39 3.86
N LEU A 52 -3.59 -8.03 2.94
CA LEU A 52 -3.85 -7.98 1.51
C LEU A 52 -2.90 -8.90 0.77
N ASP A 53 -3.41 -9.60 -0.24
CA ASP A 53 -2.60 -10.28 -1.24
C ASP A 53 -2.44 -9.33 -2.43
N ILE A 54 -1.20 -9.03 -2.79
CA ILE A 54 -0.83 -8.09 -3.85
C ILE A 54 0.15 -8.80 -4.79
N VAL A 55 -0.14 -8.78 -6.07
CA VAL A 55 0.78 -9.31 -7.08
C VAL A 55 1.83 -8.24 -7.38
N CYS A 56 3.11 -8.58 -7.19
CA CYS A 56 4.23 -7.66 -7.36
C CYS A 56 5.29 -8.24 -8.30
N GLY A 57 5.85 -7.41 -9.18
CA GLY A 57 6.94 -7.76 -10.09
C GLY A 57 8.30 -7.20 -9.69
N ALA A 58 8.39 -6.47 -8.58
CA ALA A 58 9.64 -5.91 -8.11
C ALA A 58 10.52 -6.98 -7.45
N ASN A 59 11.83 -6.88 -7.64
CA ASN A 59 12.79 -7.85 -7.13
C ASN A 59 13.46 -7.42 -5.81
N ASN A 60 13.23 -6.19 -5.36
CA ASN A 60 13.87 -5.60 -4.19
C ASN A 60 13.06 -5.75 -2.88
N ILE A 61 12.11 -6.69 -2.86
CA ILE A 61 11.19 -6.91 -1.73
C ILE A 61 11.62 -8.11 -0.88
N GLU A 62 11.47 -7.97 0.45
CA GLU A 62 11.78 -9.00 1.44
C GLU A 62 10.74 -9.02 2.57
N VAL A 63 10.55 -10.20 3.18
CA VAL A 63 9.68 -10.34 4.35
C VAL A 63 10.23 -9.49 5.52
N GLY A 64 9.34 -8.77 6.18
CA GLY A 64 9.64 -7.87 7.30
C GLY A 64 9.85 -6.41 6.89
N GLN A 65 10.01 -6.12 5.59
CA GLN A 65 10.13 -4.75 5.09
C GLN A 65 8.81 -3.97 5.24
N PHE A 66 8.94 -2.66 5.46
CA PHE A 66 7.82 -1.73 5.42
C PHE A 66 7.83 -0.99 4.08
N VAL A 67 6.66 -0.88 3.46
CA VAL A 67 6.49 -0.34 2.10
C VAL A 67 5.21 0.50 2.01
N PRO A 68 5.14 1.50 1.11
CA PRO A 68 3.88 2.14 0.78
C PRO A 68 2.96 1.18 0.03
N VAL A 69 1.72 1.10 0.49
CA VAL A 69 0.64 0.31 -0.12
C VAL A 69 -0.47 1.25 -0.55
N ALA A 70 -0.69 1.35 -1.85
CA ALA A 70 -1.83 2.04 -2.40
C ALA A 70 -3.03 1.09 -2.41
N LEU A 71 -4.08 1.48 -1.69
CA LEU A 71 -5.31 0.73 -1.57
C LEU A 71 -6.23 0.99 -2.78
N GLU A 72 -7.22 0.12 -2.97
CA GLU A 72 -8.25 0.34 -3.99
C GLU A 72 -8.91 1.72 -3.83
N GLY A 73 -9.02 2.44 -4.95
CA GLY A 73 -9.49 3.83 -5.01
C GLY A 73 -8.38 4.88 -4.81
N ALA A 74 -7.14 4.50 -4.49
CA ALA A 74 -6.04 5.45 -4.40
C ALA A 74 -5.72 6.07 -5.78
N HIS A 75 -5.49 7.38 -5.78
CA HIS A 75 -5.03 8.14 -6.94
C HIS A 75 -3.57 8.54 -6.70
N LEU A 76 -2.67 7.99 -7.51
CA LEU A 76 -1.24 8.24 -7.37
C LEU A 76 -0.80 9.46 -8.19
N PRO A 77 0.24 10.20 -7.76
CA PRO A 77 0.80 11.31 -8.52
C PRO A 77 1.23 10.97 -9.95
N SER A 78 1.58 9.71 -10.22
CA SER A 78 1.86 9.21 -11.58
C SER A 78 0.65 9.19 -12.51
N GLY A 79 -0.56 9.46 -12.00
CA GLY A 79 -1.82 9.39 -12.74
C GLY A 79 -2.50 8.02 -12.67
N VAL A 80 -1.90 7.04 -11.97
CA VAL A 80 -2.48 5.70 -11.81
C VAL A 80 -3.60 5.72 -10.78
N VAL A 81 -4.74 5.12 -11.13
CA VAL A 81 -5.85 4.84 -10.20
C VAL A 81 -5.84 3.37 -9.84
N ILE A 82 -5.78 3.06 -8.54
CA ILE A 82 -5.72 1.68 -8.06
C ILE A 82 -7.11 1.05 -8.08
N SER A 83 -7.21 -0.12 -8.70
CA SER A 83 -8.37 -1.01 -8.61
C SER A 83 -7.95 -2.43 -8.29
N SER A 84 -8.82 -3.20 -7.64
CA SER A 84 -8.62 -4.63 -7.49
C SER A 84 -8.67 -5.31 -8.86
N LYS A 85 -7.66 -6.12 -9.19
CA LYS A 85 -7.56 -6.78 -10.50
C LYS A 85 -7.13 -8.23 -10.38
N GLU A 86 -7.67 -9.07 -11.26
CA GLU A 86 -7.19 -10.44 -11.43
C GLU A 86 -6.00 -10.45 -12.40
N ILE A 87 -4.91 -11.09 -11.97
CA ILE A 87 -3.70 -11.29 -12.77
C ILE A 87 -3.46 -12.79 -12.79
N ARG A 88 -3.73 -13.43 -13.93
CA ARG A 88 -3.47 -14.87 -14.16
C ARG A 88 -4.00 -15.75 -13.00
N GLY A 89 -5.30 -15.59 -12.69
CA GLY A 89 -5.98 -16.34 -11.63
C GLY A 89 -5.76 -15.83 -10.20
N GLN A 90 -4.93 -14.81 -9.97
CA GLN A 90 -4.65 -14.26 -8.64
C GLN A 90 -5.22 -12.85 -8.50
N ILE A 91 -6.00 -12.60 -7.46
CA ILE A 91 -6.59 -11.27 -7.19
C ILE A 91 -5.55 -10.41 -6.46
N SER A 92 -5.14 -9.30 -7.07
CA SER A 92 -4.30 -8.28 -6.44
C SER A 92 -5.17 -7.18 -5.84
N LYS A 93 -5.13 -7.03 -4.51
CA LYS A 93 -5.98 -6.10 -3.75
C LYS A 93 -5.26 -4.79 -3.39
N GLY A 94 -4.58 -4.20 -4.37
CA GLY A 94 -3.80 -2.98 -4.19
C GLY A 94 -2.49 -3.03 -4.98
N MET A 95 -1.57 -2.14 -4.62
CA MET A 95 -0.26 -2.01 -5.25
C MET A 95 0.80 -1.59 -4.22
N LEU A 96 1.99 -2.20 -4.27
CA LEU A 96 3.17 -1.68 -3.57
C LEU A 96 3.78 -0.59 -4.45
N CYS A 97 4.14 0.56 -3.87
CA CYS A 97 4.56 1.71 -4.67
C CYS A 97 6.08 1.94 -4.65
N SER A 98 6.62 2.29 -5.80
CA SER A 98 7.93 2.91 -5.99
C SER A 98 7.94 4.38 -5.56
N ALA A 99 9.13 4.97 -5.45
CA ALA A 99 9.28 6.40 -5.18
C ALA A 99 8.76 7.25 -6.35
N GLN A 100 8.98 6.80 -7.60
CA GLN A 100 8.48 7.47 -8.80
C GLN A 100 6.95 7.53 -8.86
N GLU A 101 6.26 6.42 -8.57
CA GLU A 101 4.79 6.40 -8.59
C GLU A 101 4.17 7.37 -7.58
N LEU A 102 4.88 7.60 -6.46
CA LEU A 102 4.52 8.55 -5.42
C LEU A 102 5.03 9.97 -5.69
N GLY A 103 5.78 10.21 -6.76
CA GLY A 103 6.42 11.51 -7.02
C GLY A 103 7.41 11.94 -5.92
N LEU A 104 8.00 10.97 -5.21
CA LEU A 104 8.95 11.19 -4.11
C LEU A 104 10.41 10.97 -4.52
N GLY A 105 10.65 10.60 -5.78
CA GLY A 105 11.97 10.39 -6.35
C GLY A 105 11.90 9.90 -7.79
N GLU A 106 13.07 9.69 -8.41
CA GLU A 106 13.19 9.21 -9.79
C GLU A 106 13.36 7.68 -9.89
N ASP A 107 13.53 7.01 -8.74
CA ASP A 107 13.71 5.57 -8.69
C ASP A 107 12.43 4.83 -9.11
N HIS A 108 12.58 4.07 -10.19
CA HIS A 108 11.57 3.25 -10.83
C HIS A 108 11.99 1.78 -10.89
N GLU A 109 13.16 1.43 -10.34
CA GLU A 109 13.69 0.06 -10.41
C GLU A 109 13.06 -0.87 -9.36
N GLY A 110 12.38 -0.32 -8.35
CA GLY A 110 11.76 -1.12 -7.29
C GLY A 110 10.79 -0.41 -6.37
N ILE A 111 10.32 -1.16 -5.36
CA ILE A 111 9.43 -0.65 -4.31
C ILE A 111 10.20 0.25 -3.36
N MET A 112 9.59 1.34 -2.93
CA MET A 112 10.15 2.22 -1.92
C MET A 112 10.19 1.49 -0.57
N ILE A 113 11.39 1.21 -0.06
CA ILE A 113 11.57 0.62 1.27
C ILE A 113 11.59 1.72 2.33
N LEU A 114 10.74 1.59 3.34
CA LEU A 114 10.60 2.55 4.42
C LEU A 114 11.53 2.23 5.59
N ASP A 115 12.03 3.28 6.24
CA ASP A 115 12.86 3.15 7.43
C ASP A 115 12.00 2.72 8.62
N LYS A 116 12.23 1.48 9.06
CA LYS A 116 11.53 0.87 10.19
C LYS A 116 11.64 1.70 11.48
N SER A 117 12.71 2.48 11.68
CA SER A 117 12.88 3.30 12.89
C SER A 117 11.86 4.45 12.99
N ILE A 118 11.28 4.85 11.85
CA ILE A 118 10.27 5.92 11.74
C ILE A 118 8.85 5.34 11.72
N VAL A 119 8.69 4.08 11.29
CA VAL A 119 7.38 3.43 11.23
C VAL A 119 6.82 3.21 12.64
N LYS A 120 5.65 3.78 12.93
CA LYS A 120 4.97 3.58 14.22
C LYS A 120 4.21 2.26 14.24
N GLN A 121 3.50 1.96 13.16
CA GLN A 121 2.69 0.74 13.01
C GLN A 121 2.26 0.54 11.55
N PRO A 122 1.96 -0.70 11.13
CA PRO A 122 1.19 -0.94 9.91
C PRO A 122 -0.14 -0.17 9.91
N GLY A 123 -0.58 0.24 8.71
CA GLY A 123 -1.84 0.96 8.50
C GLY A 123 -1.79 2.46 8.76
N GLN A 124 -0.70 3.00 9.31
CA GLN A 124 -0.53 4.45 9.38
C GLN A 124 -0.51 5.06 7.97
N SER A 125 -1.04 6.27 7.80
CA SER A 125 -1.00 6.94 6.49
C SER A 125 0.45 7.22 6.07
N LEU A 126 0.72 7.16 4.77
CA LEU A 126 2.03 7.50 4.24
C LEU A 126 2.42 8.95 4.57
N ASP A 127 1.47 9.89 4.52
CA ASP A 127 1.69 11.28 4.95
C ASP A 127 2.18 11.38 6.39
N SER A 128 1.59 10.60 7.30
CA SER A 128 2.02 10.57 8.70
C SER A 128 3.46 10.09 8.82
N TYR A 129 3.83 9.01 8.13
CA TYR A 129 5.21 8.52 8.09
C TYR A 129 6.18 9.60 7.58
N LEU A 130 5.87 10.23 6.44
CA LEU A 130 6.73 11.22 5.80
C LEU A 130 6.92 12.49 6.65
N ASN A 131 5.91 12.89 7.43
CA ASN A 131 6.01 14.06 8.31
C ASN A 131 6.87 13.80 9.57
N ASN A 132 7.24 12.55 9.85
CA ASN A 132 8.11 12.18 10.97
C ASN A 132 9.53 11.77 10.51
N LYS A 133 9.84 11.91 9.21
CA LYS A 133 11.17 11.68 8.64
C LYS A 133 12.00 12.96 8.72
#